data_AF-A0A2P4SHN1-F1
#
_entry.id   AF-A0A2P4SHN1-F1
#
_cell.length_a   1.000
_cell.length_b   1.000
_cell.length_c   1.000
_cell.angle_alpha   90.00
_cell.angle_beta   90.00
_cell.angle_gamma   90.00
#
_symmetry.space_group_name_H-M   'P 1'
#
loop_
_entity.id
_entity.type
_entity.pdbx_description
1 polymer ?
#
loop_
_entity_poly.entity_id
_entity_poly.type
_entity_poly.pdbx_seq_one_letter_code
_entity_poly.pdbx_strand_id
1 'polypeptide(L)'
;MLAALRCCGPRSFPAALSEAVPAWSPWLVPSRGRKSRYDPPAKSKASRLKVPPPVDPAELYVVTERYRQHRLVLSALRSEVVQRKREAQRDAEDSAALSEEHRLLMAWNDAENARQRARREERIRKEQEEQKMQKLQAAENKAKLMEAFLKEKEKEVLQLQEEAKTFITPENLEARIEECLDNPRNYNFAIDKEGRIVKRTALS
;
A
#
# COMPACT_ATOMS: atom_id res chain seq x y z
N MET A 1 -7.19 -23.26 -80.11
CA MET A 1 -6.67 -24.05 -78.97
C MET A 1 -5.91 -23.13 -78.03
N LEU A 2 -5.99 -23.44 -76.72
CA LEU A 2 -5.29 -22.82 -75.57
C LEU A 2 -5.88 -21.51 -75.02
N ALA A 3 -6.90 -21.69 -74.18
CA ALA A 3 -7.32 -20.71 -73.18
C ALA A 3 -6.29 -20.68 -72.02
N ALA A 4 -5.73 -19.51 -71.73
CA ALA A 4 -4.87 -19.30 -70.57
C ALA A 4 -5.74 -19.03 -69.33
N LEU A 5 -6.01 -20.08 -68.56
CA LEU A 5 -6.57 -19.94 -67.21
C LEU A 5 -5.52 -19.28 -66.31
N ARG A 6 -5.77 -18.04 -65.87
CA ARG A 6 -5.06 -17.45 -64.74
C ARG A 6 -5.67 -17.95 -63.45
N CYS A 7 -5.06 -19.00 -62.90
CA CYS A 7 -5.28 -19.47 -61.54
C CYS A 7 -4.80 -18.39 -60.55
N CYS A 8 -5.72 -17.73 -59.85
CA CYS A 8 -5.41 -17.03 -58.61
C CYS A 8 -5.30 -18.06 -57.49
N GLY A 9 -4.08 -18.48 -57.17
CA GLY A 9 -3.81 -19.32 -56.00
C GLY A 9 -4.13 -18.60 -54.68
N PRO A 10 -4.53 -19.33 -53.62
CA PRO A 10 -4.80 -18.73 -52.32
C PRO A 10 -3.47 -18.23 -51.73
N ARG A 11 -3.46 -17.00 -51.23
CA ARG A 11 -2.36 -16.49 -50.41
C ARG A 11 -2.37 -17.27 -49.09
N SER A 12 -1.42 -18.19 -48.94
CA SER A 12 -1.09 -18.80 -47.65
C SER A 12 -0.56 -17.71 -46.71
N PHE A 13 -1.35 -17.34 -45.72
CA PHE A 13 -0.86 -16.57 -44.57
C PHE A 13 -0.03 -17.51 -43.67
N PRO A 14 1.12 -17.05 -43.12
CA PRO A 14 1.93 -17.88 -42.26
C PRO A 14 1.17 -18.19 -40.97
N ALA A 15 1.01 -19.47 -40.69
CA ALA A 15 0.52 -19.99 -39.43
C ALA A 15 1.64 -19.94 -38.39
N ALA A 16 1.66 -18.91 -37.55
CA ALA A 16 2.35 -18.92 -36.26
C ALA A 16 2.01 -17.67 -35.45
N LEU A 17 1.02 -17.77 -34.57
CA LEU A 17 1.12 -17.51 -33.13
C LEU A 17 -0.31 -17.55 -32.56
N SER A 18 -0.54 -18.58 -31.77
CA SER A 18 -1.77 -18.86 -31.05
C SER A 18 -1.93 -17.87 -29.90
N GLU A 19 -2.49 -16.70 -30.18
CA GLU A 19 -3.31 -16.01 -29.20
C GLU A 19 -4.76 -16.22 -29.60
N ALA A 20 -5.53 -16.78 -28.67
CA ALA A 20 -6.94 -17.06 -28.85
C ALA A 20 -7.69 -15.76 -29.11
N VAL A 21 -7.88 -15.43 -30.40
CA VAL A 21 -8.79 -14.37 -30.82
C VAL A 21 -10.19 -14.84 -30.42
N PRO A 22 -10.91 -14.14 -29.54
CA PRO A 22 -12.24 -14.56 -29.12
C PRO A 22 -13.15 -14.70 -30.35
N ALA A 23 -14.04 -15.70 -30.32
CA ALA A 23 -15.01 -16.02 -31.37
C ALA A 23 -15.99 -14.87 -31.72
N TRP A 24 -15.82 -13.72 -31.09
CA TRP A 24 -16.50 -12.45 -31.36
C TRP A 24 -15.51 -11.47 -31.97
N SER A 25 -14.77 -11.90 -32.99
CA SER A 25 -14.26 -10.94 -33.96
C SER A 25 -15.49 -10.22 -34.49
N PRO A 26 -15.62 -8.88 -34.33
CA PRO A 26 -16.78 -8.18 -34.86
C PRO A 26 -16.77 -8.48 -36.35
N TRP A 27 -17.77 -9.22 -36.80
CA TRP A 27 -18.09 -9.32 -38.21
C TRP A 27 -18.01 -7.90 -38.72
N LEU A 28 -17.02 -7.60 -39.58
CA LEU A 28 -16.72 -6.26 -40.09
C LEU A 28 -18.05 -5.55 -40.27
N VAL A 29 -18.41 -4.70 -39.30
CA VAL A 29 -19.72 -4.07 -39.28
C VAL A 29 -19.78 -3.35 -40.61
N PRO A 30 -20.73 -3.67 -41.51
CA PRO A 30 -20.78 -3.03 -42.81
C PRO A 30 -20.76 -1.54 -42.54
N SER A 31 -19.71 -0.86 -43.04
CA SER A 31 -19.55 0.57 -42.80
C SER A 31 -20.85 1.22 -43.26
N ARG A 32 -21.59 1.82 -42.32
CA ARG A 32 -22.93 2.37 -42.56
C ARG A 32 -22.93 3.13 -43.89
N GLY A 33 -23.66 2.63 -44.89
CA GLY A 33 -23.76 3.26 -46.22
C GLY A 33 -22.91 2.65 -47.36
N ARG A 34 -22.12 1.59 -47.14
CA ARG A 34 -21.49 0.81 -48.23
C ARG A 34 -22.23 -0.50 -48.49
N LYS A 35 -22.25 -0.95 -49.75
CA LYS A 35 -22.86 -2.22 -50.14
C LYS A 35 -22.08 -3.41 -49.59
N SER A 36 -22.80 -4.40 -49.07
CA SER A 36 -22.28 -5.70 -48.65
C SER A 36 -22.01 -6.62 -49.86
N ARG A 37 -21.34 -7.75 -49.64
CA ARG A 37 -21.10 -8.76 -50.67
C ARG A 37 -22.39 -9.39 -51.21
N TYR A 38 -23.45 -9.48 -50.38
CA TYR A 38 -24.71 -10.11 -50.75
C TYR A 38 -25.73 -9.12 -51.32
N ASP A 39 -25.42 -7.82 -51.28
CA ASP A 39 -26.32 -6.79 -51.78
C ASP A 39 -26.32 -6.79 -53.32
N PRO A 40 -27.49 -6.73 -53.97
CA PRO A 40 -27.54 -6.69 -55.42
C PRO A 40 -26.93 -5.37 -55.96
N PRO A 41 -26.30 -5.42 -57.16
CA PRO A 41 -25.89 -4.21 -57.85
C PRO A 41 -27.12 -3.35 -58.19
N ALA A 42 -26.93 -2.04 -58.31
CA ALA A 42 -28.03 -1.17 -58.71
C ALA A 42 -28.40 -1.46 -60.17
N LYS A 43 -29.69 -1.40 -60.52
CA LYS A 43 -30.17 -1.65 -61.90
C LYS A 43 -29.45 -0.78 -62.94
N SER A 44 -29.19 0.48 -62.61
CA SER A 44 -28.43 1.43 -63.45
C SER A 44 -26.94 1.13 -63.60
N LYS A 45 -26.37 0.26 -62.75
CA LYS A 45 -24.97 -0.19 -62.80
C LYS A 45 -24.83 -1.62 -63.33
N ALA A 46 -25.92 -2.37 -63.47
CA ALA A 46 -25.91 -3.76 -63.91
C ALA A 46 -25.34 -3.94 -65.33
N SER A 47 -25.62 -3.00 -66.24
CA SER A 47 -25.12 -2.99 -67.62
C SER A 47 -24.01 -1.97 -67.87
N ARG A 48 -23.58 -1.21 -66.84
CA ARG A 48 -22.61 -0.11 -67.02
C ARG A 48 -21.18 -0.67 -67.08
N LEU A 49 -20.60 -0.70 -68.27
CA LEU A 49 -19.19 -1.00 -68.47
C LEU A 49 -18.33 0.26 -68.28
N LYS A 50 -17.13 0.09 -67.70
CA LYS A 50 -16.16 1.19 -67.59
C LYS A 50 -15.39 1.29 -68.90
N VAL A 51 -15.58 2.39 -69.61
CA VAL A 51 -14.79 2.73 -70.80
C VAL A 51 -13.49 3.40 -70.33
N PRO A 52 -12.31 2.93 -70.75
CA PRO A 52 -11.06 3.59 -70.42
C PRO A 52 -10.99 4.98 -71.08
N PRO A 53 -10.39 5.98 -70.41
CA PRO A 53 -10.16 7.26 -71.04
C PRO A 53 -9.18 7.11 -72.23
N PRO A 54 -9.23 8.00 -73.23
CA PRO A 54 -8.21 8.04 -74.28
C PRO A 54 -6.84 8.37 -73.66
N VAL A 55 -5.79 7.79 -74.20
CA VAL A 55 -4.41 7.93 -73.69
C VAL A 55 -3.49 8.37 -74.81
N ASP A 56 -2.69 9.40 -74.59
CA ASP A 56 -1.61 9.79 -75.48
C ASP A 56 -0.38 8.88 -75.25
N PRO A 57 0.13 8.18 -76.28
CA PRO A 57 1.30 7.31 -76.14
C PRO A 57 2.57 8.03 -75.70
N ALA A 58 2.78 9.30 -76.09
CA ALA A 58 3.99 10.03 -75.72
C ALA A 58 4.00 10.36 -74.21
N GLU A 59 2.88 10.86 -73.69
CA GLU A 59 2.72 11.11 -72.25
C GLU A 59 2.81 9.83 -71.43
N LEU A 60 2.18 8.75 -71.89
CA LEU A 60 2.19 7.47 -71.17
C LEU A 60 3.62 6.95 -70.95
N TYR A 61 4.49 7.07 -71.95
CA TYR A 61 5.89 6.67 -71.84
C TYR A 61 6.62 7.48 -70.77
N VAL A 62 6.52 8.81 -70.81
CA VAL A 62 7.16 9.70 -69.85
C VAL A 62 6.66 9.45 -68.43
N VAL A 63 5.35 9.30 -68.25
CA VAL A 63 4.73 9.02 -66.95
C VAL A 63 5.22 7.67 -66.41
N THR A 64 5.25 6.64 -67.24
CA THR A 64 5.68 5.29 -66.84
C THR A 64 7.12 5.30 -66.33
N GLU A 65 8.03 5.96 -67.04
CA GLU A 65 9.44 6.06 -66.62
C GLU A 65 9.61 6.89 -65.34
N ARG A 66 8.88 8.01 -65.19
CA ARG A 66 8.91 8.79 -63.94
C ARG A 66 8.41 7.97 -62.75
N TYR A 67 7.33 7.20 -62.92
CA TYR A 67 6.84 6.31 -61.86
C TYR A 67 7.84 5.21 -61.53
N ARG A 68 8.53 4.65 -62.54
CA ARG A 68 9.60 3.67 -62.33
C ARG A 68 10.73 4.27 -61.50
N GLN A 69 11.25 5.44 -61.90
CA GLN A 69 12.32 6.14 -61.18
C GLN A 69 11.92 6.47 -59.74
N HIS A 70 10.72 7.04 -59.55
CA HIS A 70 10.21 7.36 -58.21
C HIS A 70 10.08 6.13 -57.31
N ARG A 71 9.59 5.01 -57.85
CA ARG A 71 9.47 3.76 -57.07
C ARG A 71 10.82 3.19 -56.66
N LEU A 72 11.85 3.32 -57.50
CA LEU A 72 13.21 2.90 -57.16
C LEU A 72 13.75 3.71 -55.98
N VAL A 73 13.61 5.04 -56.02
CA VAL A 73 14.03 5.93 -54.94
C VAL A 73 13.30 5.59 -53.63
N LEU A 74 11.97 5.43 -53.68
CA LEU A 74 11.19 5.07 -52.49
C LEU A 74 11.54 3.69 -51.94
N SER A 75 11.87 2.73 -52.80
CA SER A 75 12.32 1.41 -52.37
C SER A 75 13.63 1.50 -51.60
N ALA A 76 14.59 2.29 -52.09
CA ALA A 76 15.87 2.53 -51.42
C ALA A 76 15.67 3.23 -50.07
N LEU A 77 14.86 4.30 -50.02
CA LEU A 77 14.55 4.98 -48.75
C LEU A 77 13.87 4.04 -47.74
N ARG A 78 12.98 3.16 -48.21
CA ARG A 78 12.33 2.18 -47.34
C ARG A 78 13.34 1.18 -46.76
N SER A 79 14.31 0.70 -47.55
CA SER A 79 15.34 -0.19 -47.01
C SER A 79 16.19 0.50 -45.95
N GLU A 80 16.60 1.75 -46.18
CA GLU A 80 17.37 2.54 -45.19
C GLU A 80 16.63 2.69 -43.86
N VAL A 81 15.35 3.04 -43.90
CA VAL A 81 14.53 3.16 -42.69
C VAL A 81 14.41 1.83 -41.94
N VAL A 82 14.30 0.72 -42.67
CA VAL A 82 14.24 -0.62 -42.06
C VAL A 82 15.58 -0.99 -41.42
N GLN A 83 16.71 -0.67 -42.06
CA GLN A 83 18.03 -0.93 -41.48
C GLN A 83 18.25 -0.13 -40.19
N ARG A 84 17.95 1.18 -40.20
CA ARG A 84 18.05 2.02 -39.00
C ARG A 84 17.19 1.50 -37.84
N LYS A 85 16.00 0.98 -38.14
CA LYS A 85 15.15 0.35 -37.11
C LYS A 85 15.78 -0.90 -36.53
N ARG A 86 16.48 -1.70 -37.34
CA ARG A 86 17.17 -2.91 -36.87
C ARG A 86 18.40 -2.58 -36.04
N GLU A 87 19.15 -1.55 -36.41
CA GLU A 87 20.30 -1.06 -35.64
C GLU A 87 19.85 -0.56 -34.26
N ALA A 88 18.83 0.30 -34.21
CA ALA A 88 18.27 0.77 -32.94
C ALA A 88 17.71 -0.36 -32.04
N GLN A 89 17.28 -1.47 -32.62
CA GLN A 89 16.87 -2.66 -31.86
C GLN A 89 18.07 -3.42 -31.28
N ARG A 90 19.20 -3.46 -31.98
CA ARG A 90 20.44 -4.08 -31.48
C ARG A 90 21.06 -3.27 -30.35
N ASP A 91 21.05 -1.94 -30.44
CA ASP A 91 21.51 -1.08 -29.35
C ASP A 91 20.67 -1.28 -28.07
N ALA A 92 19.42 -1.75 -28.20
CA ALA A 92 18.60 -2.15 -27.05
C ALA A 92 19.01 -3.52 -26.47
N GLU A 93 19.64 -4.40 -27.24
CA GLU A 93 20.17 -5.69 -26.77
C GLU A 93 21.44 -5.51 -25.91
N ASP A 94 22.17 -4.40 -26.10
CA ASP A 94 23.27 -3.97 -25.19
C ASP A 94 22.77 -3.68 -23.75
N SER A 95 21.45 -3.71 -23.52
CA SER A 95 20.85 -3.78 -22.18
C SER A 95 21.31 -4.98 -21.34
N ALA A 96 21.90 -6.01 -21.96
CA ALA A 96 22.54 -7.10 -21.23
C ALA A 96 23.66 -6.60 -20.31
N ALA A 97 24.52 -5.67 -20.76
CA ALA A 97 25.57 -5.08 -19.94
C ALA A 97 24.99 -4.27 -18.76
N LEU A 98 23.92 -3.50 -19.01
CA LEU A 98 23.19 -2.79 -17.95
C LEU A 98 22.58 -3.74 -16.92
N SER A 99 22.17 -4.94 -17.35
CA SER A 99 21.62 -5.96 -16.46
C SER A 99 22.68 -6.56 -15.53
N GLU A 100 23.93 -6.67 -15.98
CA GLU A 100 25.05 -7.15 -15.17
C GLU A 100 25.47 -6.11 -14.13
N GLU A 101 25.58 -4.85 -14.53
CA GLU A 101 25.83 -3.74 -13.60
C GLU A 101 24.75 -3.67 -12.51
N HIS A 102 23.49 -3.82 -12.90
CA HIS A 102 22.38 -3.85 -11.96
C HIS A 102 22.52 -5.01 -10.96
N ARG A 103 22.92 -6.21 -11.40
CA ARG A 103 23.15 -7.34 -10.49
C ARG A 103 24.27 -7.07 -9.50
N LEU A 104 25.36 -6.44 -9.93
CA LEU A 104 26.48 -6.07 -9.06
C LEU A 104 26.05 -5.06 -7.99
N LEU A 105 25.26 -4.05 -8.37
CA LEU A 105 24.73 -3.06 -7.44
C LEU A 105 23.76 -3.68 -6.42
N MET A 106 22.93 -4.64 -6.85
CA MET A 106 22.04 -5.36 -5.94
C MET A 106 22.83 -6.21 -4.93
N ALA A 107 23.84 -6.94 -5.38
CA ALA A 107 24.71 -7.71 -4.50
C ALA A 107 25.44 -6.82 -3.46
N TRP A 108 25.88 -5.64 -3.88
CA TRP A 108 26.50 -4.66 -2.98
C TRP A 108 25.50 -4.11 -1.95
N ASN A 109 24.26 -3.81 -2.37
CA ASN A 109 23.20 -3.36 -1.48
C ASN A 109 22.88 -4.42 -0.41
N ASP A 110 22.79 -5.69 -0.81
CA ASP A 110 22.53 -6.80 0.10
C ASP A 110 23.65 -6.97 1.13
N ALA A 111 24.91 -6.82 0.72
CA ALA A 111 26.05 -6.87 1.62
C ALA A 111 26.02 -5.74 2.67
N GLU A 112 25.70 -4.52 2.27
CA GLU A 112 25.59 -3.38 3.20
C GLU A 112 24.37 -3.52 4.12
N ASN A 113 23.24 -4.05 3.61
CA ASN A 113 22.08 -4.37 4.43
C ASN A 113 22.39 -5.42 5.50
N ALA A 114 23.17 -6.45 5.16
CA ALA A 114 23.62 -7.47 6.11
C ALA A 114 24.50 -6.86 7.21
N ARG A 115 25.44 -5.98 6.84
CA ARG A 115 26.27 -5.24 7.80
C ARG A 115 25.44 -4.37 8.74
N GLN A 116 24.44 -3.66 8.22
CA GLN A 116 23.55 -2.85 9.06
C GLN A 116 22.66 -3.71 9.97
N ARG A 117 22.20 -4.88 9.49
CA ARG A 117 21.40 -5.81 10.29
C ARG A 117 22.17 -6.28 11.52
N ALA A 118 23.43 -6.68 11.36
CA ALA A 118 24.28 -7.09 12.48
C ALA A 118 24.41 -5.97 13.55
N ARG A 119 24.62 -4.72 13.13
CA ARG A 119 24.67 -3.57 14.07
C ARG A 119 23.34 -3.35 14.80
N ARG A 120 22.20 -3.54 14.11
CA ARG A 120 20.88 -3.41 14.73
C ARG A 120 20.64 -4.52 15.75
N GLU A 121 21.05 -5.75 15.46
CA GLU A 121 20.94 -6.89 16.38
C GLU A 121 21.77 -6.67 17.65
N GLU A 122 23.01 -6.18 17.52
CA GLU A 122 23.85 -5.81 18.66
C GLU A 122 23.20 -4.73 19.54
N ARG A 123 22.63 -3.70 18.91
CA ARG A 123 21.92 -2.64 19.64
C ARG A 123 20.68 -3.18 20.36
N ILE A 124 19.85 -3.97 19.68
CA ILE A 124 18.65 -4.56 20.26
C ILE A 124 19.01 -5.46 21.45
N ARG A 125 20.10 -6.23 21.36
CA ARG A 125 20.56 -7.06 22.47
C ARG A 125 20.89 -6.23 23.71
N LYS A 126 21.61 -5.11 23.54
CA LYS A 126 21.91 -4.17 24.64
C LYS A 126 20.64 -3.57 25.23
N GLU A 127 19.73 -3.09 24.38
CA GLU A 127 18.43 -2.55 24.81
C GLU A 127 17.61 -3.59 25.60
N GLN A 128 17.63 -4.86 25.18
CA GLN A 128 16.95 -5.93 25.90
C GLN A 128 17.58 -6.22 27.26
N GLU A 129 18.91 -6.19 27.37
CA GLU A 129 19.62 -6.35 28.64
C GLU A 129 19.29 -5.20 29.59
N GLU A 130 19.32 -3.96 29.11
CA GLU A 130 18.93 -2.77 29.87
C GLU A 130 17.47 -2.82 30.34
N GLN A 131 16.54 -3.21 29.46
CA GLN A 131 15.13 -3.37 29.81
C GLN A 131 14.92 -4.47 30.86
N LYS A 132 15.68 -5.56 30.82
CA LYS A 132 15.62 -6.60 31.86
C LYS A 132 16.07 -6.03 33.21
N MET A 133 17.17 -5.27 33.24
CA MET A 133 17.66 -4.63 34.46
C MET A 133 16.64 -3.64 35.02
N GLN A 134 16.05 -2.79 34.18
CA GLN A 134 15.01 -1.84 34.58
C GLN A 134 13.76 -2.55 35.14
N LYS A 135 13.34 -3.65 34.52
CA LYS A 135 12.19 -4.46 35.00
C LYS A 135 12.46 -5.05 36.38
N LEU A 136 13.67 -5.57 36.63
CA LEU A 136 14.05 -6.09 37.93
C LEU A 136 14.03 -4.98 38.99
N GLN A 137 14.65 -3.84 38.71
CA GLN A 137 14.64 -2.68 39.62
C GLN A 137 13.23 -2.17 39.90
N ALA A 138 12.38 -2.09 38.88
CA ALA A 138 10.99 -1.70 39.03
C ALA A 138 10.19 -2.70 39.90
N ALA A 139 10.45 -4.00 39.73
CA ALA A 139 9.83 -5.04 40.55
C ALA A 139 10.26 -4.95 42.01
N GLU A 140 11.55 -4.73 42.28
CA GLU A 140 12.07 -4.52 43.64
C GLU A 140 11.46 -3.29 44.31
N ASN A 141 11.40 -2.17 43.60
CA ASN A 141 10.80 -0.94 44.11
C ASN A 141 9.31 -1.12 44.39
N LYS A 142 8.58 -1.80 43.49
CA LYS A 142 7.17 -2.11 43.69
C LYS A 142 6.94 -3.01 44.90
N ALA A 143 7.80 -4.00 45.11
CA ALA A 143 7.74 -4.88 46.28
C ALA A 143 7.93 -4.09 47.59
N LYS A 144 8.93 -3.19 47.64
CA LYS A 144 9.17 -2.32 48.81
C LYS A 144 7.98 -1.40 49.10
N LEU A 145 7.41 -0.78 48.07
CA LEU A 145 6.23 0.08 48.21
C LEU A 145 5.02 -0.71 48.70
N MET A 146 4.80 -1.92 48.17
CA MET A 146 3.72 -2.79 48.61
C MET A 146 3.91 -3.23 50.06
N GLU A 147 5.13 -3.60 50.46
CA GLU A 147 5.44 -3.96 51.84
C GLU A 147 5.20 -2.81 52.81
N ALA A 148 5.62 -1.59 52.46
CA ALA A 148 5.36 -0.39 53.25
C ALA A 148 3.86 -0.12 53.39
N PHE A 149 3.11 -0.22 52.28
CA PHE A 149 1.66 -0.03 52.27
C PHE A 149 0.94 -1.08 53.14
N LEU A 150 1.33 -2.35 53.05
CA LEU A 150 0.77 -3.41 53.88
C LEU A 150 1.02 -3.14 55.37
N LYS A 151 2.23 -2.74 55.74
CA LYS A 151 2.55 -2.36 57.14
C LYS A 151 1.73 -1.18 57.65
N GLU A 152 1.46 -0.18 56.81
CA GLU A 152 0.58 0.94 57.18
C GLU A 152 -0.86 0.47 57.40
N LYS A 153 -1.38 -0.37 56.51
CA LYS A 153 -2.73 -0.93 56.64
C LYS A 153 -2.88 -1.88 57.83
N GLU A 154 -1.86 -2.67 58.13
CA GLU A 154 -1.82 -3.48 59.35
C GLU A 154 -1.95 -2.61 60.60
N LYS A 155 -1.22 -1.48 60.67
CA LYS A 155 -1.32 -0.54 61.79
C LYS A 155 -2.70 0.10 61.89
N GLU A 156 -3.29 0.53 60.77
CA GLU A 156 -4.66 1.06 60.74
C GLU A 156 -5.67 0.03 61.26
N VAL A 157 -5.54 -1.23 60.85
CA VAL A 157 -6.42 -2.31 61.31
C VAL A 157 -6.26 -2.56 62.81
N LEU A 158 -5.03 -2.55 63.33
CA LEU A 158 -4.77 -2.69 64.77
C LEU A 158 -5.37 -1.53 65.58
N GLN A 159 -5.23 -0.29 65.09
CA GLN A 159 -5.87 0.88 65.72
C GLN A 159 -7.39 0.74 65.75
N LEU A 160 -8.01 0.34 64.64
CA LEU A 160 -9.45 0.10 64.57
C LEU A 160 -9.89 -1.05 65.49
N GLN A 161 -9.08 -2.09 65.68
CA GLN A 161 -9.36 -3.16 66.65
C GLN A 161 -9.34 -2.65 68.10
N GLU A 162 -8.44 -1.73 68.42
CA GLU A 162 -8.40 -1.09 69.74
C GLU A 162 -9.60 -0.16 69.95
N GLU A 163 -9.93 0.68 68.96
CA GLU A 163 -11.09 1.56 69.00
C GLU A 163 -12.41 0.78 69.06
N ALA A 164 -12.51 -0.36 68.35
CA ALA A 164 -13.70 -1.19 68.33
C ALA A 164 -14.06 -1.78 69.71
N LYS A 165 -13.08 -1.98 70.59
CA LYS A 165 -13.35 -2.38 71.99
C LYS A 165 -14.12 -1.31 72.77
N THR A 166 -14.03 -0.06 72.33
CA THR A 166 -14.72 1.09 72.95
C THR A 166 -16.15 1.27 72.42
N PHE A 167 -16.57 0.53 71.40
CA PHE A 167 -17.91 0.64 70.83
C PHE A 167 -19.01 0.23 71.81
N ILE A 168 -20.18 0.85 71.65
CA ILE A 168 -21.35 0.59 72.48
C ILE A 168 -22.02 -0.69 71.96
N THR A 169 -22.04 -1.72 72.79
CA THR A 169 -22.78 -2.97 72.58
C THR A 169 -24.09 -2.94 73.36
N PRO A 170 -25.09 -3.79 73.05
CA PRO A 170 -26.34 -3.83 73.80
C PRO A 170 -26.13 -4.12 75.31
N GLU A 171 -25.05 -4.83 75.66
CA GLU A 171 -24.69 -5.15 77.05
C GLU A 171 -24.13 -3.94 77.82
N ASN A 172 -23.38 -3.06 77.16
CA ASN A 172 -22.76 -1.88 77.77
C ASN A 172 -23.60 -0.60 77.62
N LEU A 173 -24.83 -0.72 77.11
CA LEU A 173 -25.64 0.41 76.66
C LEU A 173 -26.09 1.31 77.83
N GLU A 174 -26.69 0.74 78.86
CA GLU A 174 -27.23 1.48 80.01
C GLU A 174 -26.10 2.23 80.76
N ALA A 175 -24.98 1.56 81.01
CA ALA A 175 -23.83 2.15 81.69
C ALA A 175 -23.22 3.34 80.92
N ARG A 176 -23.18 3.28 79.58
CA ARG A 176 -22.68 4.38 78.74
C ARG A 176 -23.65 5.56 78.69
N ILE A 177 -24.96 5.33 78.78
CA ILE A 177 -25.97 6.40 78.84
C ILE A 177 -25.79 7.22 80.13
N GLU A 178 -25.62 6.56 81.28
CA GLU A 178 -25.36 7.23 82.56
C GLU A 178 -24.05 8.05 82.52
N GLU A 179 -22.95 7.45 82.05
CA GLU A 179 -21.66 8.14 81.92
C GLU A 179 -21.74 9.41 81.05
N CYS A 180 -22.50 9.36 79.95
CA CYS A 180 -22.69 10.51 79.07
C CYS A 180 -23.57 11.61 79.69
N LEU A 181 -24.52 11.28 80.57
CA LEU A 181 -25.32 12.27 81.30
C LEU A 181 -24.49 12.95 82.40
N ASP A 182 -23.62 12.20 83.06
CA ASP A 182 -22.74 12.71 84.13
C ASP A 182 -21.59 13.58 83.60
N ASN A 183 -21.10 13.32 82.38
CA ASN A 183 -19.94 14.01 81.81
C ASN A 183 -20.24 14.70 80.46
N PRO A 184 -20.81 15.93 80.48
CA PRO A 184 -21.08 16.67 79.25
C PRO A 184 -19.77 17.14 78.57
N ARG A 185 -19.52 16.69 77.33
CA ARG A 185 -18.36 17.14 76.53
C ARG A 185 -18.64 18.41 75.73
N ASN A 186 -17.79 19.43 75.91
CA ASN A 186 -17.85 20.68 75.17
C ASN A 186 -16.79 20.73 74.05
N TYR A 187 -17.24 20.85 72.80
CA TYR A 187 -16.37 20.97 71.61
C TYR A 187 -16.12 22.43 71.19
N ASN A 188 -16.66 23.43 71.90
CA ASN A 188 -16.48 24.84 71.55
C ASN A 188 -15.04 25.29 71.86
N PHE A 189 -14.35 25.78 70.83
CA PHE A 189 -13.05 26.44 70.94
C PHE A 189 -13.00 27.68 70.05
N ALA A 190 -12.20 28.67 70.45
CA ALA A 190 -11.93 29.85 69.65
C ALA A 190 -10.55 29.73 69.00
N ILE A 191 -10.34 30.45 67.89
CA ILE A 191 -9.05 30.52 67.20
C ILE A 191 -8.64 31.99 67.09
N ASP A 192 -7.42 32.30 67.51
CA ASP A 192 -6.86 33.66 67.41
C ASP A 192 -6.43 33.98 65.97
N LYS A 193 -6.13 35.26 65.69
CA LYS A 193 -5.60 35.70 64.39
C LYS A 193 -4.26 35.03 64.03
N GLU A 194 -3.54 34.51 65.01
CA GLU A 194 -2.30 33.74 64.87
C GLU A 194 -2.53 32.22 64.67
N GLY A 195 -3.79 31.76 64.62
CA GLY A 195 -4.12 30.34 64.46
C GLY A 195 -4.01 29.51 65.75
N ARG A 196 -3.81 30.13 66.92
CA ARG A 196 -3.76 29.42 68.21
C ARG A 196 -5.15 29.06 68.68
N ILE A 197 -5.32 27.83 69.16
CA ILE A 197 -6.59 27.31 69.67
C ILE A 197 -6.74 27.68 71.16
N VAL A 198 -7.75 28.47 71.50
CA VAL A 198 -8.11 28.83 72.87
C VAL A 198 -9.36 28.06 73.27
N LYS A 199 -9.21 27.09 74.17
CA LYS A 199 -10.33 26.34 74.76
C LYS A 199 -10.72 26.97 76.09
N ARG A 200 -12.02 27.20 76.31
CA ARG A 200 -12.53 27.51 77.65
C ARG A 200 -12.59 26.21 78.43
N THR A 201 -11.69 26.01 79.39
CA THR A 201 -11.87 25.00 80.42
C THR A 201 -12.95 25.53 81.36
N ALA A 202 -14.16 24.97 81.33
CA ALA A 202 -15.12 25.22 82.39
C ALA A 202 -14.57 24.55 83.65
N LEU A 203 -14.40 25.33 84.73
CA LEU A 203 -14.17 24.78 86.06
C LEU A 203 -15.50 24.20 86.55
N SER A 204 -15.51 22.87 86.69
CA SER A 204 -16.48 22.01 87.37
C SER A 204 -17.94 22.11 86.89
#